data_AF-A0A1I5WFR6-F1
#
_entry.id   AF-A0A1I5WFR6-F1
#
_cell.length_a   1.000
_cell.length_b   1.000
_cell.length_c   1.000
_cell.angle_alpha   90.00
_cell.angle_beta   90.00
_cell.angle_gamma   90.00
#
_symmetry.space_group_name_H-M   'P 1'
#
loop_
_entity.id
_entity.type
_entity.pdbx_description
1 polymer ?
#
loop_
_entity_poly.entity_id
_entity_poly.type
_entity_poly.pdbx_seq_one_letter_code
_entity_poly.pdbx_strand_id
1 'polypeptide(L)' 'MKQLLTIAGIGLVLFFVIARPQDAAGLVTNILGFLRDAAESVITFVSTVFT' A
#
# COMPACT_ATOMS: atom_id res chain seq x y z
N MET A 1 9.66 20.72 18.11
CA MET A 1 8.43 20.47 17.33
C MET A 1 8.56 19.34 16.31
N LYS A 2 9.59 19.32 15.44
CA LYS A 2 9.76 18.26 14.41
C LYS A 2 9.75 16.83 14.98
N GLN A 3 10.51 16.57 16.04
CA GLN A 3 10.57 15.24 16.67
C GLN A 3 9.24 14.80 17.28
N LEU A 4 8.50 15.73 17.90
CA LEU A 4 7.19 15.44 18.47
C LEU A 4 6.19 15.04 17.39
N LEU A 5 6.19 15.75 16.25
CA LEU A 5 5.35 15.42 15.10
C LEU A 5 5.73 14.07 14.48
N THR A 6 7.03 13.77 14.36
CA THR A 6 7.48 12.47 13.87
C THR A 6 7.04 11.34 14.79
N ILE A 7 7.23 11.48 16.10
CA ILE A 7 6.83 10.48 17.08
C ILE A 7 5.30 10.33 17.13
N ALA A 8 4.55 11.44 17.07
CA ALA A 8 3.10 11.40 17.02
C ALA A 8 2.58 10.72 15.74
N GLY A 9 3.22 10.99 14.59
CA GLY A 9 2.88 10.33 13.33
C GLY A 9 3.15 8.83 13.37
N ILE A 10 4.33 8.42 13.85
CA ILE A 10 4.66 7.00 14.01
C ILE A 10 3.71 6.33 15.01
N GLY A 11 3.44 6.98 16.14
CA GLY A 11 2.51 6.48 17.15
C GLY A 11 1.09 6.31 16.61
N LEU A 12 0.62 7.23 15.77
CA LEU A 12 -0.69 7.15 15.14
C LEU A 12 -0.77 5.98 14.13
N VAL A 13 0.29 5.76 13.35
CA VAL A 13 0.36 4.59 12.44
C VAL A 13 0.35 3.29 13.24
N LEU A 14 1.18 3.18 14.28
CA LEU A 14 1.22 1.99 15.13
C LEU A 14 -0.11 1.75 15.84
N PHE A 15 -0.72 2.80 16.39
CA PHE A 15 -2.04 2.74 16.99
C PHE A 15 -3.08 2.25 15.99
N PHE A 16 -3.10 2.79 14.78
CA PHE A 16 -4.04 2.37 13.74
C PHE A 16 -3.88 0.89 13.38
N VAL A 17 -2.65 0.42 13.17
CA VAL A 17 -2.36 -0.98 12.85
C VAL A 17 -2.77 -1.93 13.99
N ILE A 18 -2.51 -1.56 15.25
CA ILE A 18 -2.82 -2.41 16.41
C ILE A 18 -4.31 -2.38 16.76
N ALA A 19 -4.93 -1.19 16.76
CA ALA A 19 -6.32 -1.02 17.15
C ALA A 19 -7.31 -1.44 16.05
N ARG A 20 -6.90 -1.40 14.78
CA ARG A 20 -7.73 -1.75 13.61
C ARG A 20 -6.95 -2.63 12.60
N PRO A 21 -6.58 -3.86 13.00
CA PRO A 21 -5.73 -4.72 12.16
C PRO A 21 -6.40 -5.14 10.84
N GLN A 22 -7.73 -5.27 10.82
CA GLN A 22 -8.47 -5.63 9.61
C GLN A 22 -8.45 -4.50 8.58
N ASP A 23 -8.67 -3.26 9.01
CA ASP A 23 -8.60 -2.08 8.13
C ASP A 23 -7.19 -1.89 7.58
N ALA A 24 -6.16 -2.09 8.41
CA ALA A 24 -4.76 -2.04 8.00
C ALA A 24 -4.42 -3.15 6.97
N ALA A 25 -4.91 -4.37 7.17
CA ALA A 25 -4.76 -5.46 6.21
C ALA A 25 -5.45 -5.12 4.88
N GLY A 26 -6.67 -4.55 4.93
CA GLY A 26 -7.39 -4.10 3.74
C GLY A 26 -6.60 -3.07 2.94
N LEU A 27 -5.95 -2.10 3.59
CA LEU A 27 -5.08 -1.13 2.91
C LEU A 27 -3.91 -1.80 2.18
N VAL A 28 -3.22 -2.73 2.83
CA VAL A 28 -2.11 -3.48 2.20
C VAL A 28 -2.62 -4.32 1.03
N THR A 29 -3.72 -5.03 1.20
CA THR A 29 -4.33 -5.83 0.12
C THR A 29 -4.75 -4.98 -1.06
N ASN A 30 -5.31 -3.78 -0.83
CA ASN A 30 -5.66 -2.85 -1.91
C ASN A 30 -4.43 -2.36 -2.67
N ILE A 31 -3.34 -2.04 -1.97
CA ILE A 31 -2.07 -1.67 -2.59
C ILE A 31 -1.54 -2.84 -3.45
N LEU A 32 -1.52 -4.05 -2.90
CA LEU A 32 -1.08 -5.23 -3.64
C LEU A 32 -1.97 -5.53 -4.87
N GLY A 33 -3.27 -5.29 -4.77
CA GLY A 33 -4.20 -5.37 -5.91
C GLY A 33 -3.82 -4.39 -7.00
N PHE A 34 -3.63 -3.11 -6.66
CA PHE A 34 -3.18 -2.09 -7.61
C PHE A 34 -1.84 -2.45 -8.28
N LEU A 35 -0.87 -2.95 -7.52
CA LEU A 35 0.41 -3.41 -8.06
C LEU A 35 0.25 -4.58 -9.04
N ARG A 36 -0.66 -5.52 -8.75
CA ARG A 36 -0.98 -6.62 -9.65
C ARG A 36 -1.62 -6.11 -10.94
N ASP A 37 -2.61 -5.23 -10.85
CA ASP A 37 -3.32 -4.69 -12.02
C ASP A 37 -2.36 -3.90 -12.93
N ALA A 38 -1.46 -3.13 -12.32
CA ALA A 38 -0.40 -2.43 -13.04
C ALA A 38 0.55 -3.41 -13.74
N ALA A 39 0.94 -4.51 -13.07
CA ALA A 39 1.79 -5.53 -13.66
C ALA A 39 1.10 -6.26 -14.83
N GLU A 40 -0.17 -6.61 -14.70
CA GLU A 40 -0.97 -7.23 -15.78
C GLU A 40 -1.06 -6.31 -17.00
N SER A 41 -1.22 -5.01 -16.77
CA SER A 41 -1.25 -4.00 -17.85
C SER A 41 0.09 -3.94 -18.61
N VAL A 42 1.21 -3.95 -17.89
CA VAL A 42 2.56 -3.97 -18.49
C VAL A 42 2.79 -5.26 -19.28
N ILE A 43 2.42 -6.41 -18.71
CA ILE A 43 2.54 -7.71 -19.39
C ILE A 43 1.73 -7.71 -20.68
N THR A 44 0.48 -7.25 -20.62
CA THR A 44 -0.42 -7.16 -21.78
C THR A 44 0.14 -6.26 -22.87
N PHE A 45 0.73 -5.12 -22.50
CA PHE A 45 1.39 -4.23 -23.45
C PHE A 45 2.56 -4.93 -24.15
N VAL A 46 3.45 -5.56 -23.37
CA VAL A 46 4.60 -6.29 -23.92
C VAL A 46 4.14 -7.41 -24.85
N SER A 47 3.15 -8.21 -24.44
CA SER A 47 2.64 -9.28 -25.31
C SER A 47 2.03 -8.73 -26.60
N THR A 48 1.36 -7.57 -26.56
CA THR A 48 0.74 -6.96 -27.75
C THR A 48 1.78 -6.38 -28.72
N VAL A 49 2.91 -5.88 -28.21
CA VAL A 49 3.97 -5.26 -29.04
C VAL A 49 4.91 -6.30 -29.65
N PHE A 50 5.16 -7.40 -28.93
CA PHE A 50 6.18 -8.39 -29.31
C PHE A 50 5.58 -9.71 -29.83
N THR A 51 4.28 -9.76 -30.10
CA THR A 51 3.60 -10.84 -30.83
C THR A 51 3.13 -10.33 -32.18
#